data_AF-A0A1E7NAH1-F1
#
_entry.id   AF-A0A1E7NAH1-F1
#
_cell.length_a   1.000
_cell.length_b   1.000
_cell.length_c   1.000
_cell.angle_alpha   90.00
_cell.angle_beta   90.00
_cell.angle_gamma   90.00
#
_symmetry.space_group_name_H-M   'P 1'
#
loop_
_entity.id
_entity.type
_entity.pdbx_description
1 polymer ?
#
loop_
_entity_poly.entity_id
_entity_poly.type
_entity_poly.pdbx_seq_one_letter_code
_entity_poly.pdbx_strand_id
1 'polypeptide(L)'
;MAGRQRLAALAAVAVLASGLTGCGGGDVAPATPSAGSSASSASPTTATPTGPAKPTDRSPHGVLLSAELAMQTARRAKVSYRLGADAGSGPLFWAPKTALQIKRSTPGDAEQLIVVDTVAYQGGDAATAARNGGKHWERFTVPPDPDGHKEVPYAGLIDLLNPVEALAAATADGAEASFVGEEKYEDSTVEHYRVTTTAEKYAAAQTALTQARRDNLRAALAPGGSISLTVDLWLNDKDQLVRLQRTGNGDSGRADDSVLYSDPAGPLLSAQAPAETDTVDTGVRTVSPLAR
;
A
#
# COMPACT_ATOMS: atom_id res chain seq x y z
N MET A 1 -0.06 -0.65 -56.87
CA MET A 1 -1.28 -1.49 -56.85
C MET A 1 -1.96 -1.24 -55.49
N ALA A 2 -2.85 -0.25 -55.35
CA ALA A 2 -4.28 -0.29 -55.68
C ALA A 2 -5.03 -1.44 -54.97
N GLY A 3 -5.56 -1.18 -53.77
CA GLY A 3 -7.01 -1.20 -53.51
C GLY A 3 -7.37 -2.42 -52.63
N ARG A 4 -8.35 -2.42 -51.72
CA ARG A 4 -9.64 -1.72 -51.67
C ARG A 4 -10.14 -1.58 -50.22
N GLN A 5 -10.92 -0.52 -50.03
CA GLN A 5 -11.72 -0.14 -48.88
C GLN A 5 -12.86 -1.16 -48.59
N ARG A 6 -13.31 -1.20 -47.33
CA ARG A 6 -14.74 -1.37 -47.00
C ARG A 6 -15.16 -0.35 -45.93
N LEU A 7 -16.16 0.42 -46.31
CA LEU A 7 -16.93 1.40 -45.55
C LEU A 7 -18.17 0.72 -44.92
N ALA A 8 -18.81 1.49 -44.02
CA ALA A 8 -20.20 1.44 -43.55
C ALA A 8 -20.45 0.71 -42.22
N ALA A 9 -21.27 1.19 -41.29
CA ALA A 9 -21.97 2.48 -41.12
C ALA A 9 -22.59 2.56 -39.71
N LEU A 10 -22.67 3.81 -39.23
CA LEU A 10 -23.66 4.45 -38.34
C LEU A 10 -24.78 3.62 -37.67
N ALA A 11 -24.95 3.86 -36.36
CA ALA A 11 -26.28 4.06 -35.76
C ALA A 11 -26.16 5.04 -34.57
N ALA A 12 -26.71 6.24 -34.76
CA ALA A 12 -26.98 7.20 -33.70
C ALA A 12 -28.41 6.96 -33.17
N VAL A 13 -28.60 6.99 -31.86
CA VAL A 13 -29.93 7.10 -31.23
C VAL A 13 -29.85 8.23 -30.21
N ALA A 14 -30.75 9.19 -30.38
CA ALA A 14 -30.93 10.35 -29.53
C ALA A 14 -32.29 10.29 -28.83
N VAL A 15 -32.35 11.01 -27.70
CA VAL A 15 -33.53 11.56 -27.00
C VAL A 15 -34.27 10.63 -26.04
N LEU A 16 -34.29 11.01 -24.76
CA LEU A 16 -35.49 11.52 -24.08
C LEU A 16 -35.13 12.31 -22.81
N ALA A 17 -35.70 13.51 -22.72
CA ALA A 17 -35.65 14.42 -21.59
C ALA A 17 -36.89 14.22 -20.71
N SER A 18 -36.75 14.40 -19.40
CA SER A 18 -37.85 14.76 -18.50
C SER A 18 -37.28 15.34 -17.21
N GLY A 19 -37.58 16.62 -16.97
CA GLY A 19 -37.26 17.35 -15.76
C GLY A 19 -38.35 17.22 -14.69
N LEU A 20 -37.99 17.59 -13.47
CA LEU A 20 -38.92 17.93 -12.39
C LEU A 20 -38.45 19.23 -11.74
N THR A 21 -39.25 20.27 -11.91
CA THR A 21 -39.26 21.50 -11.13
C THR A 21 -40.22 21.31 -9.96
N GLY A 22 -39.85 21.80 -8.77
CA GLY A 22 -40.71 21.82 -7.59
C GLY A 22 -40.38 22.98 -6.68
N CYS A 23 -41.05 24.12 -6.92
CA CYS A 23 -41.16 25.28 -6.03
C CYS A 23 -42.59 25.36 -5.49
N GLY A 24 -42.73 25.78 -4.23
CA GLY A 24 -43.99 26.20 -3.59
C GLY A 24 -43.82 26.07 -2.07
N GLY A 25 -43.52 27.14 -1.33
CA GLY A 25 -44.50 28.13 -0.83
C GLY A 25 -44.98 27.62 0.54
N GLY A 26 -44.68 28.22 1.70
CA GLY A 26 -44.63 29.63 2.07
C GLY A 26 -45.84 29.90 2.96
N ASP A 27 -45.66 30.01 4.28
CA ASP A 27 -46.48 30.87 5.15
C ASP A 27 -45.86 31.02 6.54
N VAL A 28 -45.90 32.25 7.04
CA VAL A 28 -45.28 32.78 8.25
C VAL A 28 -46.36 33.25 9.22
N ALA A 29 -46.12 32.92 10.51
CA ALA A 29 -46.56 33.60 11.76
C ALA A 29 -47.98 33.34 12.31
N PRO A 30 -48.27 33.62 13.62
CA PRO A 30 -47.38 34.03 14.74
C PRO A 30 -47.54 33.24 16.07
N ALA A 31 -46.66 33.59 17.02
CA ALA A 31 -46.55 33.22 18.45
C ALA A 31 -47.85 33.39 19.29
N THR A 32 -48.06 32.71 20.42
CA THR A 32 -47.52 33.07 21.78
C THR A 32 -47.91 32.00 22.86
N PRO A 33 -47.40 32.08 24.12
CA PRO A 33 -46.83 30.95 24.88
C PRO A 33 -47.72 30.38 26.00
N SER A 34 -47.31 29.25 26.60
CA SER A 34 -47.54 28.97 28.03
C SER A 34 -46.60 27.89 28.58
N ALA A 35 -46.16 28.13 29.81
CA ALA A 35 -45.24 27.34 30.62
C ALA A 35 -45.87 26.03 31.13
N GLY A 36 -45.02 25.08 31.55
CA GLY A 36 -45.45 23.95 32.36
C GLY A 36 -44.48 22.76 32.36
N SER A 37 -43.64 22.70 33.39
CA SER A 37 -42.74 21.62 33.76
C SER A 37 -43.37 20.23 33.71
N SER A 38 -42.59 19.21 33.35
CA SER A 38 -42.39 17.99 34.17
C SER A 38 -41.34 17.06 33.56
N ALA A 39 -40.35 16.74 34.39
CA ALA A 39 -39.42 15.66 34.16
C ALA A 39 -40.15 14.31 34.15
N SER A 40 -39.77 13.43 33.23
CA SER A 40 -39.92 11.98 33.40
C SER A 40 -38.86 11.27 32.59
N SER A 41 -37.95 10.68 33.35
CA SER A 41 -36.88 9.80 32.94
C SER A 41 -37.42 8.61 32.15
N ALA A 42 -37.02 8.48 30.89
CA ALA A 42 -37.13 7.24 30.13
C ALA A 42 -35.71 6.77 29.81
N SER A 43 -35.35 5.64 30.42
CA SER A 43 -34.03 5.01 30.35
C SER A 43 -33.64 4.67 28.91
N PRO A 44 -32.40 4.95 28.47
CA PRO A 44 -31.93 4.43 27.20
C PRO A 44 -31.63 2.94 27.35
N THR A 45 -32.27 2.12 26.51
CA THR A 45 -31.92 0.72 26.31
C THR A 45 -30.48 0.66 25.79
N THR A 46 -29.59 0.14 26.63
CA THR A 46 -28.19 -0.12 26.31
C THR A 46 -28.11 -1.21 25.24
N ALA A 47 -27.95 -0.80 23.99
CA ALA A 47 -27.33 -1.66 22.99
C ALA A 47 -25.89 -1.90 23.45
N THR A 48 -25.55 -3.14 23.78
CA THR A 48 -24.19 -3.53 24.16
C THR A 48 -23.29 -3.41 22.93
N PRO A 49 -22.26 -2.53 22.92
CA PRO A 49 -21.30 -2.52 21.84
C PRO A 49 -20.39 -3.74 22.01
N THR A 50 -20.45 -4.66 21.06
CA THR A 50 -19.50 -5.77 20.97
C THR A 50 -18.29 -5.28 20.18
N GLY A 51 -17.38 -4.58 20.86
CA GLY A 51 -16.13 -4.08 20.30
C GLY A 51 -15.65 -2.84 21.06
N PRO A 52 -14.33 -2.62 21.21
CA PRO A 52 -13.84 -1.36 21.78
C PRO A 52 -14.27 -0.22 20.86
N ALA A 53 -15.18 0.64 21.36
CA ALA A 53 -15.61 1.83 20.65
C ALA A 53 -14.40 2.77 20.48
N LYS A 54 -13.98 2.99 19.24
CA LYS A 54 -13.01 4.03 18.87
C LYS A 54 -13.64 5.40 19.21
N PRO A 55 -12.92 6.29 19.91
CA PRO A 55 -13.35 7.67 19.99
C PRO A 55 -13.37 8.24 18.57
N THR A 56 -14.56 8.63 18.08
CA THR A 56 -14.75 9.30 16.78
C THR A 56 -14.15 10.71 16.76
N ASP A 57 -13.57 11.17 17.88
CA ASP A 57 -12.92 12.49 18.05
C ASP A 57 -11.40 12.47 17.81
N ARG A 58 -10.84 11.39 17.25
CA ARG A 58 -9.40 11.38 16.94
C ARG A 58 -9.11 12.24 15.71
N SER A 59 -8.13 13.13 15.82
CA SER A 59 -7.61 13.85 14.66
C SER A 59 -7.09 12.85 13.60
N PRO A 60 -7.13 13.18 12.29
CA PRO A 60 -6.58 12.31 11.25
C PRO A 60 -5.14 11.86 11.54
N HIS A 61 -4.30 12.77 12.02
CA HIS A 61 -2.93 12.47 12.44
C HIS A 61 -2.88 11.45 13.58
N GLY A 62 -3.74 11.61 14.61
CA GLY A 62 -3.84 10.67 15.73
C GLY A 62 -4.34 9.28 15.33
N VAL A 63 -5.16 9.17 14.29
CA VAL A 63 -5.56 7.86 13.72
C VAL A 63 -4.38 7.22 12.99
N LEU A 64 -3.64 7.97 12.18
CA LEU A 64 -2.48 7.44 11.46
C LEU A 64 -1.36 6.98 12.40
N LEU A 65 -1.12 7.68 13.52
CA LEU A 65 -0.20 7.23 14.56
C LEU A 65 -0.63 5.89 15.19
N SER A 66 -1.93 5.72 15.42
CA SER A 66 -2.48 4.44 15.90
C SER A 66 -2.29 3.33 14.88
N ALA A 67 -2.48 3.64 13.59
CA ALA A 67 -2.24 2.69 12.51
C ALA A 67 -0.77 2.30 12.39
N GLU A 68 0.14 3.25 12.55
CA GLU A 68 1.58 2.99 12.62
C GLU A 68 1.91 1.97 13.72
N LEU A 69 1.40 2.19 14.93
CA LEU A 69 1.57 1.27 16.05
C LEU A 69 0.94 -0.11 15.78
N ALA A 70 -0.25 -0.15 15.17
CA ALA A 70 -0.92 -1.39 14.82
C ALA A 70 -0.08 -2.23 13.83
N MET A 71 0.50 -1.60 12.81
CA MET A 71 1.35 -2.28 11.82
C MET A 71 2.72 -2.65 12.40
N GLN A 72 3.32 -1.80 13.23
CA GLN A 72 4.55 -2.15 13.98
C GLN A 72 4.32 -3.40 14.86
N THR A 73 3.17 -3.48 15.52
CA THR A 73 2.78 -4.63 16.35
C THR A 73 2.50 -5.88 15.51
N ALA A 74 1.92 -5.73 14.32
CA ALA A 74 1.60 -6.84 13.43
C ALA A 74 2.86 -7.54 12.88
N ARG A 75 3.95 -6.79 12.65
CA ARG A 75 5.29 -7.27 12.21
C ARG A 75 5.36 -7.97 10.84
N ARG A 76 4.22 -8.41 10.30
CA ARG A 76 4.06 -9.12 9.05
C ARG A 76 2.65 -9.00 8.50
N ALA A 77 2.52 -9.17 7.19
CA ALA A 77 1.25 -9.30 6.49
C ALA A 77 1.48 -10.03 5.16
N LYS A 78 0.40 -10.51 4.55
CA LYS A 78 0.41 -10.83 3.12
C LYS A 78 0.24 -9.54 2.33
N VAL A 79 1.15 -9.31 1.39
CA VAL A 79 1.13 -8.17 0.48
C VAL A 79 0.73 -8.60 -0.93
N SER A 80 -0.01 -7.73 -1.62
CA SER A 80 -0.18 -7.78 -3.08
C SER A 80 0.07 -6.39 -3.62
N TYR A 81 0.93 -6.26 -4.63
CA TYR A 81 1.38 -4.95 -5.08
C TYR A 81 1.36 -4.81 -6.59
N ARG A 82 1.37 -3.55 -7.02
CA ARG A 82 1.65 -3.11 -8.38
C ARG A 82 2.44 -1.82 -8.28
N LEU A 83 3.67 -1.86 -8.78
CA LEU A 83 4.64 -0.77 -8.75
C LEU A 83 5.09 -0.50 -10.19
N GLY A 84 4.35 0.33 -10.91
CA GLY A 84 4.50 0.45 -12.37
C GLY A 84 4.14 -0.85 -13.09
N ALA A 85 5.08 -1.40 -13.87
CA ALA A 85 4.90 -2.67 -14.59
C ALA A 85 5.13 -3.92 -13.72
N ASP A 86 5.80 -3.76 -12.57
CA ASP A 86 6.06 -4.88 -11.67
C ASP A 86 4.88 -5.13 -10.74
N ALA A 87 4.51 -6.39 -10.59
CA ALA A 87 3.41 -6.80 -9.73
C ALA A 87 3.70 -8.17 -9.12
N GLY A 88 3.26 -8.38 -7.88
CA GLY A 88 3.48 -9.63 -7.20
C GLY A 88 2.66 -9.74 -5.93
N SER A 89 2.67 -10.93 -5.35
CA SER A 89 2.03 -11.16 -4.05
C SER A 89 2.74 -12.23 -3.23
N GLY A 90 2.62 -12.13 -1.92
CA GLY A 90 3.13 -13.09 -0.95
C GLY A 90 3.39 -12.46 0.41
N PRO A 91 3.96 -13.20 1.37
CA PRO A 91 4.20 -12.66 2.71
C PRO A 91 5.41 -11.71 2.76
N LEU A 92 5.24 -10.65 3.56
CA LEU A 92 6.30 -9.71 3.96
C LEU A 92 6.39 -9.70 5.50
N PHE A 93 7.61 -9.74 6.01
CA PHE A 93 7.97 -9.61 7.41
C PHE A 93 8.92 -8.42 7.53
N TRP A 94 8.57 -7.43 8.35
CA TRP A 94 9.43 -6.27 8.62
C TRP A 94 10.06 -6.33 10.02
N ALA A 95 9.63 -7.25 10.89
CA ALA A 95 10.23 -7.44 12.22
C ALA A 95 10.04 -8.88 12.74
N PRO A 96 10.93 -9.38 13.63
CA PRO A 96 12.19 -8.77 14.04
C PRO A 96 13.31 -8.90 12.99
N LYS A 97 13.11 -9.77 11.99
CA LYS A 97 14.00 -9.90 10.83
C LYS A 97 13.19 -9.67 9.57
N THR A 98 13.80 -8.99 8.62
CA THR A 98 13.22 -8.78 7.32
C THR A 98 13.20 -10.08 6.53
N ALA A 99 12.02 -10.45 6.03
CA ALA A 99 11.86 -11.54 5.10
C ALA A 99 10.76 -11.23 4.10
N LEU A 100 10.94 -11.69 2.87
CA LEU A 100 10.02 -11.50 1.76
C LEU A 100 9.92 -12.81 1.00
N GLN A 101 8.72 -13.22 0.65
CA GLN A 101 8.52 -14.26 -0.36
C GLN A 101 7.40 -13.79 -1.28
N ILE A 102 7.72 -13.57 -2.54
CA ILE A 102 6.79 -13.03 -3.53
C ILE A 102 6.83 -13.88 -4.78
N LYS A 103 5.64 -14.17 -5.30
CA LYS A 103 5.48 -14.65 -6.66
C LYS A 103 5.18 -13.46 -7.56
N ARG A 104 6.07 -13.16 -8.50
CA ARG A 104 5.83 -12.10 -9.48
C ARG A 104 4.78 -12.56 -10.48
N SER A 105 3.94 -11.62 -10.88
CA SER A 105 2.86 -11.79 -11.85
C SER A 105 3.11 -10.97 -13.12
N THR A 106 4.31 -10.40 -13.24
CA THR A 106 4.76 -9.63 -14.39
C THR A 106 4.80 -10.54 -15.64
N PRO A 107 4.17 -10.15 -16.76
CA PRO A 107 4.10 -10.98 -17.96
C PRO A 107 5.50 -11.35 -18.48
N GLY A 108 5.78 -12.65 -18.58
CA GLY A 108 7.07 -13.18 -19.08
C GLY A 108 7.99 -13.74 -17.99
N ASP A 109 7.83 -13.31 -16.74
CA ASP A 109 8.67 -13.68 -15.61
C ASP A 109 7.81 -14.22 -14.46
N ALA A 110 7.39 -15.49 -14.56
CA ALA A 110 6.69 -16.20 -13.48
C ALA A 110 7.63 -16.63 -12.34
N GLU A 111 8.59 -15.76 -12.04
CA GLU A 111 9.70 -16.01 -11.13
C GLU A 111 9.29 -15.69 -9.69
N GLN A 112 9.72 -16.53 -8.77
CA GLN A 112 9.59 -16.30 -7.34
C GLN A 112 10.86 -15.64 -6.82
N LEU A 113 10.65 -14.67 -5.93
CA LEU A 113 11.69 -14.02 -5.15
C LEU A 113 11.49 -14.36 -3.68
N ILE A 114 12.53 -14.88 -3.05
CA ILE A 114 12.60 -15.06 -1.60
C ILE A 114 13.79 -14.26 -1.09
N VAL A 115 13.58 -13.35 -0.14
CA VAL A 115 14.63 -12.67 0.61
C VAL A 115 14.50 -13.09 2.06
N VAL A 116 15.56 -13.63 2.65
CA VAL A 116 15.64 -13.92 4.07
C VAL A 116 16.90 -13.27 4.60
N ASP A 117 16.72 -12.21 5.40
CA ASP A 117 17.82 -11.46 6.00
C ASP A 117 18.76 -10.89 4.91
N THR A 118 19.96 -11.46 4.76
CA THR A 118 21.01 -10.96 3.84
C THR A 118 21.19 -11.82 2.58
N VAL A 119 20.25 -12.75 2.33
CA VAL A 119 20.33 -13.72 1.23
C VAL A 119 19.04 -13.65 0.41
N ALA A 120 19.19 -13.71 -0.91
CA ALA A 120 18.09 -13.83 -1.86
C ALA A 120 18.13 -15.15 -2.61
N TYR A 121 16.95 -15.60 -3.00
CA TYR A 121 16.71 -16.73 -3.88
C TYR A 121 15.77 -16.30 -5.00
N GLN A 122 16.19 -16.53 -6.24
CA GLN A 122 15.42 -16.26 -7.45
C GLN A 122 15.15 -17.58 -8.18
N GLY A 123 13.96 -17.72 -8.74
CA GLY A 123 13.59 -18.89 -9.54
C GLY A 123 12.28 -19.51 -9.07
N GLY A 124 12.30 -20.80 -8.73
CA GLY A 124 11.10 -21.56 -8.41
C GLY A 124 10.25 -21.90 -9.62
N ASP A 125 10.82 -21.79 -10.82
CA ASP A 125 10.17 -22.09 -12.11
C ASP A 125 10.97 -23.10 -12.94
N ALA A 126 10.33 -23.65 -13.97
CA ALA A 126 10.92 -24.65 -14.84
C ALA A 126 12.04 -24.11 -15.74
N ALA A 127 12.02 -22.80 -16.06
CA ALA A 127 13.06 -22.18 -16.87
C ALA A 127 14.39 -22.10 -16.11
N THR A 128 14.31 -21.80 -14.82
CA THR A 128 15.44 -21.82 -13.88
C THR A 128 15.97 -23.23 -13.70
N ALA A 129 15.08 -24.22 -13.52
CA ALA A 129 15.49 -25.62 -13.45
C ALA A 129 16.21 -26.09 -14.72
N ALA A 130 15.72 -25.73 -15.90
CA ALA A 130 16.31 -26.12 -17.17
C ALA A 130 17.75 -25.59 -17.35
N ARG A 131 18.03 -24.34 -16.93
CA ARG A 131 19.37 -23.75 -16.99
C ARG A 131 20.32 -24.25 -15.90
N ASN A 132 19.79 -24.69 -14.76
CA ASN A 132 20.57 -25.06 -13.57
C ASN A 132 20.65 -26.57 -13.31
N GLY A 133 20.50 -27.39 -14.37
CA GLY A 133 20.66 -28.85 -14.27
C GLY A 133 19.62 -29.52 -13.35
N GLY A 134 18.40 -28.98 -13.31
CA GLY A 134 17.27 -29.51 -12.54
C GLY A 134 17.01 -28.83 -11.19
N LYS A 135 17.89 -27.91 -10.75
CA LYS A 135 17.72 -27.13 -9.52
C LYS A 135 16.89 -25.88 -9.78
N HIS A 136 15.85 -25.64 -9.00
CA HIS A 136 14.88 -24.57 -9.28
C HIS A 136 15.30 -23.19 -8.75
N TRP A 137 16.31 -23.11 -7.89
CA TRP A 137 16.63 -21.87 -7.20
C TRP A 137 18.08 -21.42 -7.39
N GLU A 138 18.26 -20.13 -7.54
CA GLU A 138 19.54 -19.46 -7.51
C GLU A 138 19.65 -18.63 -6.24
N ARG A 139 20.62 -18.97 -5.39
CA ARG A 139 20.98 -18.22 -4.19
C ARG A 139 22.05 -17.19 -4.52
N PHE A 140 21.92 -16.00 -3.93
CA PHE A 140 22.96 -14.98 -3.97
C PHE A 140 22.89 -14.01 -2.79
N THR A 141 23.97 -13.25 -2.60
CA THR A 141 24.03 -12.09 -1.72
C THR A 141 24.34 -10.82 -2.53
N VAL A 142 24.19 -9.65 -1.92
CA VAL A 142 24.65 -8.38 -2.50
C VAL A 142 25.99 -7.95 -1.89
N PRO A 143 26.74 -7.03 -2.53
CA PRO A 143 27.90 -6.41 -1.91
C PRO A 143 27.54 -5.80 -0.54
N PRO A 144 28.49 -5.77 0.42
CA PRO A 144 28.27 -5.06 1.66
C PRO A 144 28.16 -3.54 1.42
N ASP A 145 27.60 -2.84 2.39
CA ASP A 145 27.58 -1.37 2.40
C ASP A 145 29.01 -0.80 2.58
N PRO A 146 29.21 0.52 2.43
CA PRO A 146 30.52 1.14 2.61
C PRO A 146 31.17 0.91 3.99
N ASP A 147 30.36 0.61 5.01
CA ASP A 147 30.80 0.34 6.38
C ASP A 147 31.11 -1.16 6.60
N GLY A 148 30.94 -2.00 5.57
CA GLY A 148 31.24 -3.42 5.58
C GLY A 148 30.12 -4.30 6.14
N HIS A 149 28.93 -3.74 6.42
CA HIS A 149 27.78 -4.51 6.86
C HIS A 149 27.11 -5.20 5.67
N LYS A 150 26.60 -6.41 5.91
CA LYS A 150 25.84 -7.14 4.90
C LYS A 150 24.52 -6.43 4.63
N GLU A 151 24.24 -6.14 3.37
CA GLU A 151 22.96 -5.56 2.97
C GLU A 151 21.89 -6.63 2.69
N VAL A 152 20.63 -6.20 2.83
CA VAL A 152 19.45 -6.97 2.45
C VAL A 152 19.26 -6.84 0.93
N PRO A 153 19.34 -7.94 0.16
CA PRO A 153 18.99 -7.89 -1.26
C PRO A 153 17.54 -7.39 -1.45
N TYR A 154 17.29 -6.58 -2.48
CA TYR A 154 15.97 -5.98 -2.74
C TYR A 154 15.43 -5.11 -1.58
N ALA A 155 16.32 -4.52 -0.78
CA ALA A 155 15.94 -3.57 0.27
C ALA A 155 14.99 -2.47 -0.21
N GLY A 156 15.21 -1.92 -1.41
CA GLY A 156 14.36 -0.88 -1.99
C GLY A 156 12.92 -1.34 -2.26
N LEU A 157 12.73 -2.56 -2.78
CA LEU A 157 11.39 -3.15 -2.93
C LEU A 157 10.74 -3.33 -1.56
N ILE A 158 11.47 -3.87 -0.59
CA ILE A 158 10.97 -4.09 0.77
C ILE A 158 10.53 -2.76 1.41
N ASP A 159 11.31 -1.69 1.25
CA ASP A 159 10.99 -0.35 1.79
C ASP A 159 9.72 0.22 1.14
N LEU A 160 9.52 -0.03 -0.15
CA LEU A 160 8.30 0.39 -0.84
C LEU A 160 7.07 -0.41 -0.37
N LEU A 161 7.23 -1.67 0.02
CA LEU A 161 6.13 -2.54 0.45
C LEU A 161 5.87 -2.50 1.96
N ASN A 162 6.79 -1.95 2.76
CA ASN A 162 6.65 -1.93 4.21
C ASN A 162 5.60 -0.88 4.63
N PRO A 163 4.49 -1.30 5.28
CA PRO A 163 3.44 -0.39 5.69
C PRO A 163 3.90 0.61 6.76
N VAL A 164 4.90 0.24 7.56
CA VAL A 164 5.44 1.11 8.63
C VAL A 164 6.16 2.32 8.03
N GLU A 165 6.89 2.16 6.92
CA GLU A 165 7.57 3.28 6.25
C GLU A 165 6.55 4.29 5.68
N ALA A 166 5.45 3.79 5.10
CA ALA A 166 4.39 4.65 4.58
C ALA A 166 3.66 5.41 5.69
N LEU A 167 3.41 4.75 6.82
CA LEU A 167 2.76 5.36 7.97
C LEU A 167 3.68 6.38 8.66
N ALA A 168 4.96 6.06 8.83
CA ALA A 168 5.96 7.00 9.37
C ALA A 168 6.07 8.27 8.51
N ALA A 169 6.05 8.15 7.19
CA ALA A 169 6.00 9.32 6.31
C ALA A 169 4.68 10.11 6.43
N ALA A 170 3.57 9.43 6.71
CA ALA A 170 2.25 10.03 6.87
C ALA A 170 2.05 10.71 8.24
N THR A 171 2.84 10.32 9.24
CA THR A 171 2.81 10.85 10.62
C THR A 171 3.97 11.79 10.94
N ALA A 172 4.95 11.91 10.04
CA ALA A 172 6.11 12.78 10.19
C ALA A 172 5.75 14.24 10.49
N ASP A 173 6.66 14.95 11.16
CA ASP A 173 6.48 16.36 11.51
C ASP A 173 6.20 17.21 10.25
N GLY A 174 5.10 17.97 10.30
CA GLY A 174 4.64 18.79 9.18
C GLY A 174 3.93 18.03 8.06
N ALA A 175 3.62 16.73 8.24
CA ALA A 175 2.68 16.03 7.39
C ALA A 175 1.23 16.44 7.74
N GLU A 176 0.48 16.86 6.72
CA GLU A 176 -0.93 17.22 6.87
C GLU A 176 -1.80 16.06 6.41
N ALA A 177 -2.39 15.37 7.38
CA ALA A 177 -3.33 14.29 7.14
C ALA A 177 -4.77 14.81 7.10
N SER A 178 -5.51 14.37 6.08
CA SER A 178 -6.93 14.66 5.91
C SER A 178 -7.73 13.37 5.88
N PHE A 179 -8.88 13.36 6.57
CA PHE A 179 -9.88 12.32 6.40
C PHE A 179 -10.69 12.63 5.14
N VAL A 180 -10.73 11.67 4.21
CA VAL A 180 -11.41 11.83 2.92
C VAL A 180 -12.84 11.31 2.99
N GLY A 181 -13.05 10.19 3.69
CA GLY A 181 -14.37 9.60 3.87
C GLY A 181 -14.31 8.12 4.22
N GLU A 182 -15.48 7.51 4.38
CA GLU A 182 -15.62 6.06 4.50
C GLU A 182 -15.91 5.45 3.13
N GLU A 183 -15.32 4.28 2.87
CA GLU A 183 -15.52 3.53 1.64
C GLU A 183 -15.81 2.06 1.94
N LYS A 184 -16.44 1.36 0.99
CA LYS A 184 -16.52 -0.09 1.02
C LYS A 184 -15.30 -0.68 0.33
N TYR A 185 -14.58 -1.54 1.04
CA TYR A 185 -13.46 -2.29 0.52
C TYR A 185 -13.64 -3.77 0.88
N GLU A 186 -13.81 -4.60 -0.15
CA GLU A 186 -14.30 -5.98 0.01
C GLU A 186 -15.59 -6.00 0.85
N ASP A 187 -15.66 -6.84 1.87
CA ASP A 187 -16.82 -6.97 2.75
C ASP A 187 -16.74 -6.05 3.99
N SER A 188 -15.76 -5.13 4.04
CA SER A 188 -15.51 -4.24 5.18
C SER A 188 -15.74 -2.76 4.83
N THR A 189 -16.11 -1.96 5.83
CA THR A 189 -15.99 -0.50 5.75
C THR A 189 -14.56 -0.11 6.09
N VAL A 190 -13.97 0.80 5.32
CA VAL A 190 -12.64 1.35 5.56
C VAL A 190 -12.70 2.87 5.64
N GLU A 191 -11.82 3.46 6.45
CA GLU A 191 -11.60 4.90 6.52
C GLU A 191 -10.47 5.28 5.56
N HIS A 192 -10.73 6.25 4.67
CA HIS A 192 -9.74 6.76 3.71
C HIS A 192 -9.10 8.05 4.24
N TYR A 193 -7.78 8.05 4.33
CA TYR A 193 -6.94 9.18 4.68
C TYR A 193 -6.03 9.56 3.53
N ARG A 194 -5.75 10.86 3.41
CA ARG A 194 -4.82 11.41 2.41
C ARG A 194 -3.79 12.31 3.07
N VAL A 195 -2.54 12.11 2.68
CA VAL A 195 -1.40 12.98 3.00
C VAL A 195 -0.75 13.47 1.71
N THR A 196 -0.52 14.78 1.61
CA THR A 196 0.29 15.36 0.53
C THR A 196 1.68 15.65 1.05
N THR A 197 2.70 15.13 0.37
CA THR A 197 4.11 15.26 0.76
C THR A 197 5.01 15.34 -0.50
N THR A 198 6.31 15.16 -0.33
CA THR A 198 7.28 14.99 -1.42
C THR A 198 8.07 13.70 -1.23
N ALA A 199 8.73 13.20 -2.28
CA ALA A 199 9.58 12.03 -2.16
C ALA A 199 10.77 12.27 -1.21
N GLU A 200 11.28 13.49 -1.15
CA GLU A 200 12.33 13.91 -0.20
C GLU A 200 11.84 13.79 1.23
N LYS A 201 10.67 14.35 1.54
CA LYS A 201 10.08 14.28 2.89
C LYS A 201 9.73 12.85 3.28
N TYR A 202 9.16 12.08 2.34
CA TYR A 202 8.88 10.66 2.56
C TYR A 202 10.16 9.90 2.90
N ALA A 203 11.22 10.05 2.12
CA ALA A 203 12.49 9.38 2.39
C ALA A 203 13.15 9.86 3.68
N ALA A 204 13.09 11.17 3.98
CA ALA A 204 13.66 11.77 5.19
C ALA A 204 12.97 11.30 6.48
N ALA A 205 11.68 10.95 6.42
CA ALA A 205 10.96 10.35 7.55
C ALA A 205 11.59 9.01 8.00
N GLN A 206 12.33 8.34 7.11
CA GLN A 206 12.83 6.98 7.34
C GLN A 206 14.18 7.02 8.04
N THR A 207 14.13 7.47 9.29
CA THR A 207 15.31 7.69 10.15
C THR A 207 16.05 6.39 10.48
N ALA A 208 15.36 5.25 10.43
CA ALA A 208 15.95 3.92 10.62
C ALA A 208 16.72 3.39 9.40
N LEU A 209 16.51 3.98 8.21
CA LEU A 209 17.22 3.56 6.99
C LEU A 209 18.60 4.20 6.90
N THR A 210 19.53 3.56 6.19
CA THR A 210 20.81 4.19 5.84
C THR A 210 20.58 5.34 4.84
N GLN A 211 21.55 6.25 4.73
CA GLN A 211 21.43 7.36 3.77
C GLN A 211 21.26 6.86 2.32
N ALA A 212 22.04 5.85 1.92
CA ALA A 212 21.92 5.24 0.60
C ALA A 212 20.51 4.67 0.35
N ARG A 213 19.92 3.99 1.34
CA ARG A 213 18.54 3.47 1.23
C ARG A 213 17.50 4.58 1.12
N ARG A 214 17.64 5.67 1.88
CA ARG A 214 16.78 6.85 1.73
C ARG A 214 16.88 7.47 0.34
N ASP A 215 18.09 7.59 -0.20
CA ASP A 215 18.30 8.14 -1.55
C ASP A 215 17.67 7.26 -2.64
N ASN A 216 17.77 5.94 -2.49
CA ASN A 216 17.14 4.97 -3.38
C ASN A 216 15.61 5.01 -3.28
N LEU A 217 15.06 5.09 -2.07
CA LEU A 217 13.62 5.22 -1.83
C LEU A 217 13.08 6.53 -2.43
N ARG A 218 13.78 7.64 -2.25
CA ARG A 218 13.45 8.93 -2.87
C ARG A 218 13.42 8.81 -4.40
N ALA A 219 14.45 8.22 -5.00
CA ALA A 219 14.52 8.02 -6.45
C ALA A 219 13.40 7.12 -6.97
N ALA A 220 13.02 6.10 -6.20
CA ALA A 220 11.93 5.18 -6.54
C ALA A 220 10.54 5.83 -6.50
N LEU A 221 10.32 6.78 -5.59
CA LEU A 221 9.03 7.47 -5.41
C LEU A 221 8.84 8.68 -6.33
N ALA A 222 9.93 9.20 -6.90
CA ALA A 222 9.92 10.35 -7.80
C ALA A 222 10.74 10.08 -9.07
N PRO A 223 10.33 9.10 -9.91
CA PRO A 223 11.01 8.87 -11.19
C PRO A 223 10.95 10.14 -12.04
N GLY A 224 12.12 10.77 -12.23
CA GLY A 224 12.29 12.04 -12.95
C GLY A 224 11.84 13.30 -12.22
N GLY A 225 12.03 13.36 -10.89
CA GLY A 225 12.00 14.62 -10.16
C GLY A 225 10.62 15.10 -9.73
N SER A 226 9.68 14.18 -9.48
CA SER A 226 8.34 14.50 -9.00
C SER A 226 8.35 15.44 -7.79
N ILE A 227 7.69 16.59 -7.93
CA ILE A 227 7.63 17.65 -6.92
C ILE A 227 6.51 17.45 -5.87
N SER A 228 5.60 16.52 -6.12
CA SER A 228 4.49 16.21 -5.21
C SER A 228 4.18 14.72 -5.22
N LEU A 229 3.97 14.18 -4.01
CA LEU A 229 3.58 12.81 -3.73
C LEU A 229 2.30 12.84 -2.88
N THR A 230 1.23 12.26 -3.39
CA THR A 230 0.01 11.98 -2.63
C THR A 230 0.09 10.55 -2.11
N VAL A 231 -0.10 10.39 -0.80
CA VAL A 231 -0.17 9.11 -0.11
C VAL A 231 -1.60 8.94 0.39
N ASP A 232 -2.33 8.02 -0.21
CA ASP A 232 -3.66 7.61 0.23
C ASP A 232 -3.56 6.30 1.03
N LEU A 233 -4.21 6.29 2.19
CA LEU A 233 -4.17 5.19 3.16
C LEU A 233 -5.60 4.78 3.50
N TRP A 234 -5.92 3.49 3.36
CA TRP A 234 -7.20 2.95 3.79
C TRP A 234 -7.00 2.07 5.01
N LEU A 235 -7.72 2.38 6.08
CA LEU A 235 -7.64 1.70 7.36
C LEU A 235 -8.92 0.91 7.62
N ASN A 236 -8.80 -0.29 8.17
CA ASN A 236 -9.95 -1.03 8.68
C ASN A 236 -10.37 -0.54 10.08
N ASP A 237 -11.40 -1.16 10.63
CA ASP A 237 -11.95 -0.91 11.97
C ASP A 237 -10.95 -1.09 13.13
N LYS A 238 -9.81 -1.75 12.86
CA LYS A 238 -8.71 -2.00 13.81
C LYS A 238 -7.52 -1.06 13.60
N ASP A 239 -7.70 0.03 12.85
CA ASP A 239 -6.63 0.93 12.40
C ASP A 239 -5.52 0.21 11.61
N GLN A 240 -5.78 -0.95 11.01
CA GLN A 240 -4.75 -1.63 10.21
C GLN A 240 -4.79 -1.10 8.78
N LEU A 241 -3.63 -0.78 8.23
CA LEU A 241 -3.51 -0.38 6.83
C LEU A 241 -3.85 -1.59 5.96
N VAL A 242 -4.92 -1.49 5.16
CA VAL A 242 -5.36 -2.54 4.23
C VAL A 242 -5.05 -2.19 2.78
N ARG A 243 -4.90 -0.90 2.47
CA ARG A 243 -4.47 -0.42 1.16
C ARG A 243 -3.63 0.83 1.30
N LEU A 244 -2.57 0.89 0.50
CA LEU A 244 -1.73 2.04 0.27
C LEU A 244 -1.78 2.37 -1.23
N GLN A 245 -2.04 3.62 -1.56
CA GLN A 245 -1.83 4.15 -2.90
C GLN A 245 -0.87 5.32 -2.81
N ARG A 246 0.14 5.33 -3.68
CA ARG A 246 1.05 6.45 -3.85
C ARG A 246 0.91 6.95 -5.27
N THR A 247 0.53 8.21 -5.40
CA THR A 247 0.46 8.88 -6.70
C THR A 247 1.37 10.10 -6.72
N GLY A 248 2.15 10.27 -7.77
CA GLY A 248 3.05 11.40 -7.91
C GLY A 248 3.19 11.81 -9.36
N ASN A 249 3.41 13.09 -9.62
CA ASN A 249 3.61 13.62 -10.97
C ASN A 249 5.02 14.19 -11.06
N GLY A 250 5.79 13.77 -12.06
CA GLY A 250 7.09 14.35 -12.41
C GLY A 250 7.28 14.47 -13.92
N ASP A 251 8.38 15.09 -14.33
CA ASP A 251 8.66 15.42 -15.73
C ASP A 251 8.85 14.17 -16.61
N SER A 252 9.22 13.04 -16.00
CA SER A 252 9.45 11.77 -16.71
C SER A 252 8.32 10.73 -16.57
N GLY A 253 7.25 11.04 -15.82
CA GLY A 253 6.12 10.12 -15.65
C GLY A 253 5.35 10.28 -14.34
N ARG A 254 4.34 9.42 -14.17
CA ARG A 254 3.48 9.35 -13.00
C ARG A 254 3.87 8.16 -12.14
N ALA A 255 4.16 8.37 -10.86
CA ALA A 255 4.12 7.29 -9.88
C ALA A 255 2.65 6.90 -9.67
N ASP A 256 2.30 5.64 -9.85
CA ASP A 256 0.97 5.10 -9.59
C ASP A 256 1.12 3.70 -8.98
N ASP A 257 1.51 3.70 -7.72
CA ASP A 257 1.91 2.52 -6.98
C ASP A 257 0.79 2.14 -6.00
N SER A 258 0.41 0.86 -5.99
CA SER A 258 -0.60 0.33 -5.08
C SER A 258 -0.08 -0.88 -4.32
N VAL A 259 -0.30 -0.91 -3.00
CA VAL A 259 -0.02 -2.06 -2.14
C VAL A 259 -1.27 -2.40 -1.33
N LEU A 260 -1.68 -3.66 -1.36
CA LEU A 260 -2.76 -4.22 -0.58
C LEU A 260 -2.16 -5.08 0.54
N TYR A 261 -2.73 -4.97 1.73
CA TYR A 261 -2.31 -5.73 2.90
C TYR A 261 -3.48 -6.58 3.39
N SER A 262 -3.19 -7.84 3.67
CA SER A 262 -4.14 -8.80 4.20
C SER A 262 -3.46 -9.68 5.24
N ASP A 263 -4.26 -10.32 6.10
CA ASP A 263 -3.76 -11.20 7.18
C ASP A 263 -2.65 -10.56 8.05
N PRO A 264 -2.85 -9.33 8.58
CA PRO A 264 -1.88 -8.70 9.45
C PRO A 264 -1.65 -9.56 10.70
N ALA A 265 -0.38 -9.76 11.07
CA ALA A 265 0.06 -10.67 12.13
C ALA A 265 -0.20 -12.18 11.88
N GLY A 266 -0.72 -12.55 10.70
CA GLY A 266 -1.16 -13.90 10.34
C GLY A 266 -0.24 -15.03 10.79
N PRO A 267 -0.69 -15.97 11.66
CA PRO A 267 0.18 -17.00 12.25
C PRO A 267 0.71 -18.01 11.25
N LEU A 268 0.02 -18.18 10.12
CA LEU A 268 0.36 -19.13 9.07
C LEU A 268 1.30 -18.56 8.00
N LEU A 269 1.57 -17.24 8.04
CA LEU A 269 2.52 -16.63 7.13
C LEU A 269 3.93 -17.15 7.43
N SER A 270 4.62 -17.58 6.38
CA SER A 270 6.02 -18.02 6.43
C SER A 270 6.76 -17.58 5.17
N ALA A 271 8.04 -17.23 5.33
CA ALA A 271 8.99 -17.09 4.24
C ALA A 271 10.20 -17.95 4.63
N GLN A 272 10.53 -18.95 3.81
CA GLN A 272 11.57 -19.93 4.11
C GLN A 272 12.54 -20.03 2.94
N ALA A 273 13.82 -20.24 3.26
CA ALA A 273 14.79 -20.59 2.24
C ALA A 273 14.36 -21.90 1.53
N PRO A 274 14.53 -21.99 0.20
CA PRO A 274 14.40 -23.25 -0.52
C PRO A 274 15.34 -24.34 0.02
N ALA A 275 15.07 -25.59 -0.34
CA ALA A 275 15.96 -26.69 -0.01
C ALA A 275 17.34 -26.49 -0.66
N GLU A 276 18.42 -26.67 0.10
CA GLU A 276 19.80 -26.55 -0.41
C GLU A 276 20.07 -27.54 -1.57
N THR A 277 19.43 -28.71 -1.54
CA THR A 277 19.51 -29.70 -2.63
C THR A 277 18.90 -29.20 -3.93
N ASP A 278 17.96 -28.25 -3.88
CA ASP A 278 17.27 -27.65 -5.02
C ASP A 278 17.80 -26.24 -5.36
N THR A 279 18.92 -25.85 -4.75
CA THR A 279 19.51 -24.51 -4.87
C THR A 279 20.92 -24.57 -5.48
N VAL A 280 21.23 -23.60 -6.34
CA VAL A 280 22.59 -23.29 -6.83
C VAL A 280 23.05 -22.00 -6.19
N ASP A 281 24.24 -21.98 -5.60
CA ASP A 281 24.87 -20.74 -5.15
C ASP A 281 25.55 -20.04 -6.33
N THR A 282 25.21 -18.78 -6.53
CA THR A 282 25.74 -17.95 -7.62
C THR A 282 26.60 -16.78 -7.11
N GLY A 283 26.90 -16.76 -5.81
CA GLY A 283 27.81 -15.81 -5.19
C GLY A 283 27.21 -14.42 -4.98
N VAL A 284 28.03 -13.39 -5.20
CA VAL A 284 27.64 -11.99 -5.01
C VAL A 284 27.10 -11.41 -6.32
N ARG A 285 25.91 -10.81 -6.28
CA ARG A 285 25.30 -10.11 -7.41
C ARG A 285 25.06 -8.64 -7.08
N THR A 286 25.24 -7.77 -8.06
CA THR A 286 24.74 -6.40 -7.97
C THR A 286 23.26 -6.39 -8.34
N VAL A 287 22.39 -6.06 -7.38
CA VAL A 287 20.97 -5.81 -7.64
C VAL A 287 20.78 -4.31 -7.78
N SER A 288 20.05 -3.88 -8.81
CA SER A 288 19.71 -2.47 -8.95
C SER A 288 18.99 -2.00 -7.68
N PRO A 289 19.34 -0.83 -7.10
CA PRO A 289 18.58 -0.30 -5.97
C PRO A 289 17.11 0.01 -6.31
N LEU A 290 16.81 0.12 -7.60
CA LEU A 290 15.46 0.29 -8.14
C LEU A 290 14.84 -1.04 -8.61
N ALA A 291 15.51 -2.18 -8.38
CA ALA A 291 14.94 -3.47 -8.72
C ALA A 291 13.65 -3.69 -7.93
N ARG A 292 12.60 -4.01 -8.68
CA ARG A 292 11.29 -4.44 -8.21
C ARG A 292 11.04 -5.80 -8.88
#